data_AF-A0A9D8YPG7-F1
#
_entry.id   AF-A0A9D8YPG7-F1
#
_cell.length_a   1.000
_cell.length_b   1.000
_cell.length_c   1.000
_cell.angle_alpha   90.00
_cell.angle_beta   90.00
_cell.angle_gamma   90.00
#
_symmetry.space_group_name_H-M   'P 1'
#
loop_
_entity.id
_entity.type
_entity.pdbx_description
1 polymer ?
#
loop_
_entity_poly.entity_id
_entity_poly.type
_entity_poly.pdbx_seq_one_letter_code
_entity_poly.pdbx_strand_id
1 'polypeptide(L)'
;MKRFLPLLLLVAACAQPESVPDASEPVAVSDWSQGEGVVVHLFEWRWDDIADECEDVLGPAGYSAVQVSPPSENHVVGTRPWWERYQPVSYQLETRSGSREDFADMVRRCDDAGVDIMVDAVINHTTDGDLEHPSMEFTARGTAGTEFSSYNFPGLYTPEDFHDCGLTDNNDIHDFNDREQVENCELVDLADLDTASPKVRSTLAAYLADLQALGVKALRVDAARHMAAEDLLAIIEEAEWEGYVVQEVTESAHARRYVPSGAVTDFDFGFALSRGIRDLSLSDIVRDRFWETDNMDSEWALSFVDNHDTQRHGGVLSYKDDRYPLAVGMLLAVGYGRPRVMSSYRFDFGDQGPPADADENILRVNGDDGIGCGDERVCEHRWPMVLGMVGFEAATRGQDVMRLQEGGADRVAFTRGDRGWVAFNRSAEPWEVVHQTGLPGTRYCDVAQGPPTDTDGGCAGGSVRVDAGMVSATVPPGGLVAIHVNAQAN
;
A
#
# COMPACT_ATOMS: atom_id res chain seq x y z
N MET A 1 -46.19 -45.42 40.77
CA MET A 1 -45.15 -45.03 41.75
C MET A 1 -44.23 -44.03 41.04
N LYS A 2 -44.60 -42.74 40.97
CA LYS A 2 -44.11 -41.66 41.86
C LYS A 2 -42.64 -41.82 42.27
N ARG A 3 -41.76 -41.03 41.65
CA ARG A 3 -40.75 -40.22 42.35
C ARG A 3 -40.60 -38.87 41.62
N PHE A 4 -41.14 -37.85 42.27
CA PHE A 4 -40.87 -36.43 42.04
C PHE A 4 -39.48 -36.11 42.61
N LEU A 5 -38.72 -35.26 41.93
CA LEU A 5 -37.59 -34.51 42.51
C LEU A 5 -37.78 -33.04 42.11
N PRO A 6 -37.65 -32.08 43.04
CA PRO A 6 -38.13 -30.72 42.83
C PRO A 6 -37.11 -29.85 42.09
N LEU A 7 -37.68 -28.97 41.27
CA LEU A 7 -37.06 -27.83 40.61
C LEU A 7 -36.56 -26.84 41.69
N LEU A 8 -35.25 -26.64 41.79
CA LEU A 8 -34.66 -25.50 42.50
C LEU A 8 -34.35 -24.41 41.47
N LEU A 9 -35.12 -23.31 41.49
CA LEU A 9 -34.75 -22.07 40.82
C LEU A 9 -33.55 -21.47 41.57
N LEU A 10 -32.36 -21.47 40.97
CA LEU A 10 -31.33 -20.50 41.30
C LEU A 10 -31.50 -19.31 40.36
N VAL A 11 -31.84 -18.16 40.94
CA VAL A 11 -31.71 -16.85 40.31
C VAL A 11 -30.20 -16.58 40.20
N ALA A 12 -29.62 -16.82 39.02
CA ALA A 12 -28.29 -16.32 38.72
C ALA A 12 -28.39 -14.80 38.53
N ALA A 13 -27.81 -14.06 39.46
CA ALA A 13 -27.58 -12.63 39.29
C ALA A 13 -26.68 -12.45 38.06
N CYS A 14 -27.13 -11.65 37.10
CA CYS A 14 -26.27 -11.17 36.02
C CYS A 14 -25.15 -10.35 36.66
N ALA A 15 -23.95 -10.91 36.74
CA ALA A 15 -22.74 -10.12 36.89
C ALA A 15 -22.63 -9.27 35.63
N GLN A 16 -22.68 -7.94 35.79
CA GLN A 16 -22.32 -7.05 34.70
C GLN A 16 -20.84 -7.30 34.37
N PRO A 17 -20.45 -7.31 33.09
CA PRO A 17 -19.04 -7.30 32.75
C PRO A 17 -18.41 -6.05 33.38
N GLU A 18 -17.35 -6.24 34.16
CA GLU A 18 -16.53 -5.15 34.66
C GLU A 18 -16.06 -4.34 33.44
N SER A 19 -16.35 -3.05 33.43
CA SER A 19 -15.84 -2.11 32.44
C SER A 19 -14.32 -2.10 32.56
N VAL A 20 -13.66 -2.64 31.54
CA VAL A 20 -12.22 -2.44 31.33
C VAL A 20 -11.98 -0.93 31.31
N PRO A 21 -11.04 -0.39 32.09
CA PRO A 21 -10.74 1.03 32.05
C PRO A 21 -10.30 1.38 30.63
N ASP A 22 -10.90 2.45 30.12
CA ASP A 22 -10.58 3.13 28.87
C ASP A 22 -9.05 3.21 28.74
N ALA A 23 -8.50 2.45 27.79
CA ALA A 23 -7.09 2.53 27.47
C ALA A 23 -6.85 3.95 26.95
N SER A 24 -6.03 4.72 27.67
CA SER A 24 -5.54 6.01 27.19
C SER A 24 -5.10 5.86 25.73
N GLU A 25 -5.54 6.77 24.86
CA GLU A 25 -5.20 6.72 23.44
C GLU A 25 -3.70 6.46 23.25
N PRO A 26 -3.31 5.46 22.44
CA PRO A 26 -1.91 5.15 22.21
C PRO A 26 -1.24 6.38 21.59
N VAL A 27 -0.26 6.94 22.31
CA VAL A 27 0.57 8.02 21.79
C VAL A 27 1.61 7.38 20.89
N ALA A 28 1.55 7.67 19.59
CA ALA A 28 2.47 7.11 18.63
C ALA A 28 3.89 7.67 18.82
N VAL A 29 4.90 6.86 18.48
CA VAL A 29 6.32 7.11 18.83
C VAL A 29 6.98 8.18 17.94
N SER A 30 6.36 8.59 16.83
CA SER A 30 6.92 9.59 15.90
C SER A 30 5.89 10.62 15.41
N ASP A 31 6.37 11.80 14.98
CA ASP A 31 5.57 12.83 14.31
C ASP A 31 5.36 12.41 12.85
N TRP A 32 4.33 11.61 12.60
CA TRP A 32 4.00 11.02 11.30
C TRP A 32 3.65 12.03 10.18
N SER A 33 3.66 13.35 10.47
CA SER A 33 3.43 14.41 9.49
C SER A 33 4.51 14.48 8.38
N GLN A 34 5.67 13.84 8.58
CA GLN A 34 6.72 13.66 7.57
C GLN A 34 6.38 12.61 6.48
N GLY A 35 5.17 12.04 6.49
CA GLY A 35 4.75 10.99 5.56
C GLY A 35 3.43 11.27 4.84
N GLU A 36 3.07 12.52 4.59
CA GLU A 36 1.81 12.83 3.90
C GLU A 36 1.92 12.74 2.37
N GLY A 37 0.80 12.47 1.69
CA GLY A 37 0.69 12.47 0.22
C GLY A 37 0.77 11.10 -0.45
N VAL A 38 0.64 11.12 -1.78
CA VAL A 38 0.47 9.90 -2.59
C VAL A 38 1.75 9.09 -2.68
N VAL A 39 1.65 7.80 -2.35
CA VAL A 39 2.70 6.79 -2.57
C VAL A 39 2.45 6.08 -3.90
N VAL A 40 3.50 5.76 -4.66
CA VAL A 40 3.42 4.78 -5.75
C VAL A 40 4.18 3.52 -5.38
N HIS A 41 3.62 2.34 -5.65
CA HIS A 41 4.36 1.08 -5.56
C HIS A 41 4.92 0.70 -6.92
N LEU A 42 6.21 0.98 -7.16
CA LEU A 42 6.91 0.61 -8.39
C LEU A 42 7.38 -0.86 -8.30
N PHE A 43 6.42 -1.77 -8.49
CA PHE A 43 6.62 -3.19 -8.21
C PHE A 43 7.52 -3.87 -9.26
N GLU A 44 8.61 -4.48 -8.77
CA GLU A 44 9.64 -5.14 -9.58
C GLU A 44 10.33 -4.21 -10.58
N TRP A 45 10.56 -2.96 -10.19
CA TRP A 45 11.40 -2.01 -10.93
C TRP A 45 12.86 -2.08 -10.45
N ARG A 46 13.79 -1.78 -11.35
CA ARG A 46 15.22 -1.68 -11.02
C ARG A 46 15.52 -0.33 -10.35
N TRP A 47 16.56 -0.28 -9.52
CA TRP A 47 16.89 0.93 -8.75
C TRP A 47 17.20 2.13 -9.65
N ASP A 48 17.91 1.92 -10.77
CA ASP A 48 18.20 2.97 -11.75
C ASP A 48 16.93 3.49 -12.45
N ASP A 49 16.01 2.60 -12.84
CA ASP A 49 14.71 2.99 -13.41
C ASP A 49 13.87 3.80 -12.42
N ILE A 50 13.89 3.46 -11.12
CA ILE A 50 13.18 4.23 -10.07
C ILE A 50 13.81 5.61 -9.87
N ALA A 51 15.15 5.69 -9.89
CA ALA A 51 15.86 6.95 -9.73
C ALA A 51 15.51 7.95 -10.85
N ASP A 52 15.53 7.48 -12.10
CA ASP A 52 15.10 8.29 -13.26
C ASP A 52 13.61 8.69 -13.13
N GLU A 53 12.77 7.75 -12.67
CA GLU A 53 11.33 8.00 -12.50
C GLU A 53 11.02 9.06 -11.44
N CYS A 54 11.79 9.08 -10.34
CA CYS A 54 11.68 10.12 -9.32
C CYS A 54 11.93 11.52 -9.89
N GLU A 55 12.99 11.67 -10.69
CA GLU A 55 13.42 12.96 -11.24
C GLU A 55 12.47 13.46 -12.33
N ASP A 56 12.06 12.57 -13.24
CA ASP A 56 11.39 12.99 -14.46
C ASP A 56 9.85 12.94 -14.39
N VAL A 57 9.29 12.12 -13.49
CA VAL A 57 7.83 11.89 -13.42
C VAL A 57 7.29 12.17 -12.02
N LEU A 58 7.78 11.48 -11.01
CA LEU A 58 7.13 11.44 -9.69
C LEU A 58 7.25 12.77 -8.95
N GLY A 59 8.46 13.31 -8.85
CA GLY A 59 8.72 14.63 -8.24
C GLY A 59 7.92 15.73 -8.94
N PRO A 60 8.01 15.88 -10.28
CA PRO A 60 7.22 16.86 -11.02
C PRO A 60 5.70 16.70 -10.88
N ALA A 61 5.19 15.48 -10.77
CA ALA A 61 3.76 15.20 -10.60
C ALA A 61 3.27 15.42 -9.15
N GLY A 62 4.18 15.45 -8.18
CA GLY A 62 3.87 15.67 -6.76
C GLY A 62 3.57 14.39 -5.96
N TYR A 63 4.06 13.23 -6.41
CA TYR A 63 4.12 12.04 -5.55
C TYR A 63 5.06 12.32 -4.37
N SER A 64 4.72 11.81 -3.18
CA SER A 64 5.56 12.02 -1.99
C SER A 64 6.51 10.86 -1.70
N ALA A 65 6.19 9.64 -2.16
CA ALA A 65 7.08 8.51 -1.95
C ALA A 65 6.93 7.40 -2.99
N VAL A 66 7.97 6.57 -3.10
CA VAL A 66 7.95 5.29 -3.81
C VAL A 66 8.09 4.15 -2.82
N GLN A 67 7.11 3.24 -2.81
CA GLN A 67 7.31 1.90 -2.28
C GLN A 67 8.11 1.08 -3.29
N VAL A 68 9.24 0.52 -2.83
CA VAL A 68 10.09 -0.38 -3.61
C VAL A 68 9.84 -1.82 -3.20
N SER A 69 10.00 -2.77 -4.12
CA SER A 69 10.03 -4.21 -3.77
C SER A 69 11.16 -4.53 -2.77
N PRO A 70 11.11 -5.65 -2.03
CA PRO A 70 12.11 -5.96 -1.01
C PRO A 70 13.55 -5.84 -1.54
N PRO A 71 14.42 -5.04 -0.87
CA PRO A 71 15.79 -4.79 -1.32
C PRO A 71 16.80 -5.75 -0.69
N SER A 72 16.42 -6.53 0.32
CA SER A 72 17.27 -7.55 0.94
C SER A 72 17.48 -8.76 0.03
N GLU A 73 18.63 -9.41 0.15
CA GLU A 73 18.95 -10.66 -0.54
C GLU A 73 17.85 -11.69 -0.31
N ASN A 74 17.34 -12.24 -1.40
CA ASN A 74 16.22 -13.15 -1.39
C ASN A 74 16.56 -14.46 -2.10
N HIS A 75 15.76 -15.49 -1.89
CA HIS A 75 15.90 -16.80 -2.53
C HIS A 75 15.79 -16.68 -4.06
N VAL A 76 16.69 -17.33 -4.79
CA VAL A 76 16.58 -17.52 -6.25
C VAL A 76 15.72 -18.74 -6.53
N VAL A 77 14.47 -18.52 -6.94
CA VAL A 77 13.49 -19.59 -7.17
C VAL A 77 13.30 -19.81 -8.67
N GLY A 78 13.58 -21.02 -9.16
CA GLY A 78 13.18 -21.53 -10.49
C GLY A 78 12.81 -20.49 -11.55
N THR A 79 11.54 -20.44 -11.99
CA THR A 79 11.03 -19.52 -13.02
C THR A 79 10.96 -18.05 -12.62
N ARG A 80 11.68 -17.66 -11.56
CA ARG A 80 11.83 -16.31 -11.02
C ARG A 80 10.51 -15.61 -10.72
N PRO A 81 9.59 -16.29 -9.99
CA PRO A 81 8.31 -15.70 -9.61
C PRO A 81 8.52 -14.43 -8.78
N TRP A 82 7.57 -13.51 -8.79
CA TRP A 82 7.68 -12.26 -8.04
C TRP A 82 7.79 -12.48 -6.52
N TRP A 83 7.13 -13.53 -6.02
CA TRP A 83 7.12 -13.85 -4.59
C TRP A 83 8.47 -14.35 -4.08
N GLU A 84 9.45 -14.64 -4.96
CA GLU A 84 10.81 -15.01 -4.53
C GLU A 84 11.46 -13.93 -3.65
N ARG A 85 11.05 -12.66 -3.81
CA ARG A 85 11.51 -11.53 -2.99
C ARG A 85 11.04 -11.55 -1.55
N TYR A 86 9.94 -12.24 -1.29
CA TYR A 86 9.34 -12.41 0.03
C TYR A 86 9.90 -13.66 0.72
N GLN A 87 11.10 -14.10 0.32
CA GLN A 87 11.85 -15.16 0.98
C GLN A 87 13.28 -14.69 1.29
N PRO A 88 13.47 -13.88 2.35
CA PRO A 88 14.78 -13.34 2.70
C PRO A 88 15.80 -14.42 3.01
N VAL A 89 17.03 -14.24 2.52
CA VAL A 89 18.18 -15.12 2.78
C VAL A 89 19.22 -14.40 3.63
N SER A 90 19.41 -13.10 3.38
CA SER A 90 20.21 -12.22 4.23
C SER A 90 19.77 -10.77 4.08
N TYR A 91 20.34 -9.87 4.89
CA TYR A 91 20.07 -8.43 4.81
C TYR A 91 21.09 -7.67 3.92
N GLN A 92 21.83 -8.38 3.06
CA GLN A 92 22.62 -7.74 2.00
C GLN A 92 21.68 -7.08 0.99
N LEU A 93 22.00 -5.89 0.49
CA LEU A 93 21.15 -5.16 -0.47
C LEU A 93 21.52 -5.52 -1.91
N GLU A 94 21.34 -6.78 -2.29
CA GLU A 94 21.71 -7.30 -3.61
C GLU A 94 20.58 -8.17 -4.17
N THR A 95 19.84 -7.65 -5.16
CA THR A 95 18.64 -8.30 -5.72
C THR A 95 18.59 -8.16 -7.24
N ARG A 96 17.54 -8.69 -7.88
CA ARG A 96 17.27 -8.44 -9.31
C ARG A 96 17.03 -6.97 -9.66
N SER A 97 16.73 -6.11 -8.68
CA SER A 97 16.59 -4.66 -8.92
C SER A 97 17.93 -3.93 -9.04
N GLY A 98 19.02 -4.51 -8.52
CA GLY A 98 20.34 -3.91 -8.55
C GLY A 98 21.11 -4.12 -7.24
N SER A 99 22.30 -3.53 -7.23
CA SER A 99 23.26 -3.61 -6.12
C SER A 99 22.96 -2.63 -4.99
N ARG A 100 23.72 -2.73 -3.90
CA ARG A 100 23.67 -1.76 -2.79
C ARG A 100 24.02 -0.35 -3.25
N GLU A 101 24.97 -0.22 -4.16
CA GLU A 101 25.40 1.07 -4.71
C GLU A 101 24.27 1.70 -5.54
N ASP A 102 23.62 0.90 -6.38
CA ASP A 102 22.47 1.36 -7.18
C ASP A 102 21.29 1.76 -6.27
N PHE A 103 21.04 1.01 -5.18
CA PHE A 103 20.02 1.34 -4.19
C PHE A 103 20.32 2.68 -3.48
N ALA A 104 21.56 2.89 -3.05
CA ALA A 104 21.97 4.14 -2.40
C ALA A 104 21.89 5.34 -3.36
N ASP A 105 22.24 5.16 -4.64
CA ASP A 105 22.08 6.20 -5.66
C ASP A 105 20.62 6.55 -5.89
N MET A 106 19.74 5.55 -5.99
CA MET A 106 18.29 5.74 -6.11
C MET A 106 17.73 6.52 -4.93
N VAL A 107 18.05 6.14 -3.69
CA VAL A 107 17.58 6.85 -2.49
C VAL A 107 17.98 8.32 -2.53
N ARG A 108 19.25 8.61 -2.86
CA ARG A 108 19.75 9.98 -2.95
C ARG A 108 19.05 10.79 -4.04
N ARG A 109 18.94 10.25 -5.26
CA ARG A 109 18.31 10.95 -6.41
C ARG A 109 16.83 11.20 -6.18
N CYS A 110 16.12 10.25 -5.60
CA CYS A 110 14.72 10.43 -5.22
C CYS A 110 14.57 11.50 -4.13
N ASP A 111 15.42 11.52 -3.09
CA ASP A 111 15.42 12.58 -2.08
C ASP A 111 15.69 13.96 -2.68
N ASP A 112 16.66 14.08 -3.59
CA ASP A 112 16.95 15.31 -4.34
C ASP A 112 15.74 15.79 -5.18
N ALA A 113 14.90 14.86 -5.64
CA ALA A 113 13.65 15.12 -6.35
C ALA A 113 12.43 15.36 -5.44
N GLY A 114 12.60 15.28 -4.11
CA GLY A 114 11.52 15.44 -3.13
C GLY A 114 10.59 14.23 -3.02
N VAL A 115 11.06 13.04 -3.38
CA VAL A 115 10.32 11.78 -3.35
C VAL A 115 11.00 10.82 -2.37
N ASP A 116 10.33 10.48 -1.28
CA ASP A 116 10.88 9.59 -0.27
C ASP A 116 10.88 8.12 -0.72
N ILE A 117 11.82 7.32 -0.21
CA ILE A 117 11.81 5.87 -0.41
C ILE A 117 11.12 5.17 0.77
N MET A 118 10.13 4.35 0.43
CA MET A 118 9.46 3.40 1.32
C MET A 118 9.96 1.98 1.01
N VAL A 119 10.71 1.37 1.94
CA VAL A 119 11.20 0.00 1.75
C VAL A 119 10.15 -1.01 2.17
N ASP A 120 9.90 -2.00 1.32
CA ASP A 120 9.19 -3.22 1.70
C ASP A 120 10.11 -4.12 2.54
N ALA A 121 9.87 -4.16 3.84
CA ALA A 121 10.70 -4.81 4.85
C ALA A 121 10.08 -6.16 5.25
N VAL A 122 10.68 -7.24 4.76
CA VAL A 122 10.30 -8.61 5.09
C VAL A 122 11.11 -9.08 6.29
N ILE A 123 10.47 -9.03 7.46
CA ILE A 123 11.13 -9.26 8.77
C ILE A 123 10.40 -10.27 9.66
N ASN A 124 9.30 -10.87 9.19
CA ASN A 124 8.58 -11.94 9.88
C ASN A 124 9.27 -13.30 9.73
N HIS A 125 9.68 -13.62 8.51
CA HIS A 125 10.12 -14.96 8.12
C HIS A 125 11.39 -14.89 7.27
N THR A 126 11.92 -16.06 6.92
CA THR A 126 12.99 -16.22 5.92
C THR A 126 12.46 -16.98 4.70
N THR A 127 13.06 -18.10 4.32
CA THR A 127 12.64 -18.88 3.15
C THR A 127 11.68 -19.99 3.54
N ASP A 128 11.10 -20.63 2.54
CA ASP A 128 10.40 -21.90 2.67
C ASP A 128 11.23 -22.90 3.52
N GLY A 129 10.58 -23.50 4.51
CA GLY A 129 11.09 -24.49 5.45
C GLY A 129 11.23 -25.88 4.83
N ASP A 130 10.54 -26.16 3.71
CA ASP A 130 10.64 -27.40 2.93
C ASP A 130 11.42 -27.20 1.61
N LEU A 131 12.60 -26.58 1.69
CA LEU A 131 13.54 -26.55 0.56
C LEU A 131 13.79 -27.98 0.09
N GLU A 132 13.66 -28.22 -1.22
CA GLU A 132 13.44 -29.52 -1.89
C GLU A 132 14.32 -30.72 -1.46
N HIS A 133 15.35 -30.56 -0.62
CA HIS A 133 16.18 -31.65 -0.10
C HIS A 133 16.67 -31.40 1.35
N PRO A 134 15.82 -31.49 2.40
CA PRO A 134 16.15 -31.12 3.79
C PRO A 134 17.27 -31.97 4.44
N SER A 135 17.79 -32.98 3.74
CA SER A 135 18.89 -33.86 4.19
C SER A 135 20.28 -33.44 3.70
N MET A 136 20.39 -32.37 2.90
CA MET A 136 21.68 -31.82 2.44
C MET A 136 21.91 -30.44 3.06
N GLU A 137 23.15 -30.16 3.47
CA GLU A 137 23.58 -28.82 3.89
C GLU A 137 23.69 -27.94 2.63
N PHE A 138 23.13 -26.72 2.66
CA PHE A 138 23.21 -25.71 1.59
C PHE A 138 22.56 -26.10 0.25
N THR A 139 21.24 -26.32 0.26
CA THR A 139 20.45 -26.75 -0.90
C THR A 139 20.06 -25.63 -1.86
N ALA A 140 20.11 -24.37 -1.41
CA ALA A 140 19.63 -23.22 -2.15
C ALA A 140 20.61 -22.03 -2.08
N ARG A 141 20.35 -21.01 -2.92
CA ARG A 141 21.20 -19.82 -3.02
C ARG A 141 20.36 -18.54 -3.11
N GLY A 142 20.81 -17.51 -2.40
CA GLY A 142 20.25 -16.17 -2.48
C GLY A 142 20.81 -15.35 -3.66
N THR A 143 20.18 -14.22 -3.96
CA THR A 143 20.55 -13.32 -5.06
C THR A 143 21.96 -12.71 -4.92
N ALA A 144 22.51 -12.61 -3.70
CA ALA A 144 23.88 -12.16 -3.43
C ALA A 144 24.89 -13.32 -3.38
N GLY A 145 24.41 -14.55 -3.60
CA GLY A 145 25.22 -15.76 -3.63
C GLY A 145 25.34 -16.48 -2.29
N THR A 146 24.64 -16.05 -1.24
CA THR A 146 24.62 -16.75 0.06
C THR A 146 24.01 -18.14 -0.13
N GLU A 147 24.74 -19.17 0.29
CA GLU A 147 24.22 -20.54 0.31
C GLU A 147 23.51 -20.79 1.65
N PHE A 148 22.35 -21.44 1.62
CA PHE A 148 21.52 -21.67 2.81
C PHE A 148 20.75 -22.98 2.69
N SER A 149 20.21 -23.45 3.82
CA SER A 149 19.23 -24.53 3.91
C SER A 149 18.13 -24.12 4.89
N SER A 150 17.03 -24.88 4.95
CA SER A 150 15.92 -24.60 5.87
C SER A 150 16.43 -24.34 7.28
N TYR A 151 15.98 -23.24 7.90
CA TYR A 151 16.36 -22.79 9.24
C TYR A 151 17.86 -22.55 9.48
N ASN A 152 18.70 -22.56 8.44
CA ASN A 152 20.15 -22.41 8.57
C ASN A 152 20.69 -21.44 7.53
N PHE A 153 20.98 -20.23 8.00
CA PHE A 153 21.46 -19.09 7.23
C PHE A 153 22.84 -18.69 7.78
N PRO A 154 23.94 -19.18 7.16
CA PRO A 154 25.29 -19.08 7.72
C PRO A 154 25.67 -17.67 8.18
N GLY A 155 26.02 -17.56 9.46
CA GLY A 155 26.43 -16.28 10.06
C GLY A 155 25.28 -15.34 10.42
N LEU A 156 24.04 -15.70 10.12
CA LEU A 156 22.84 -14.92 10.40
C LEU A 156 21.93 -15.67 11.40
N TYR A 157 21.28 -16.74 10.93
CA TYR A 157 20.30 -17.51 11.71
C TYR A 157 20.61 -19.01 11.71
N THR A 158 20.20 -19.64 12.80
CA THR A 158 20.28 -21.06 13.11
C THR A 158 18.89 -21.53 13.54
N PRO A 159 18.63 -22.85 13.68
CA PRO A 159 17.30 -23.32 14.07
C PRO A 159 16.77 -22.77 15.40
N GLU A 160 17.64 -22.28 16.29
CA GLU A 160 17.26 -21.66 17.57
C GLU A 160 16.71 -20.24 17.43
N ASP A 161 16.81 -19.64 16.24
CA ASP A 161 16.33 -18.28 15.94
C ASP A 161 14.93 -18.26 15.31
N PHE A 162 14.31 -19.44 15.15
CA PHE A 162 12.99 -19.62 14.56
C PHE A 162 12.03 -20.22 15.58
N HIS A 163 10.74 -19.94 15.42
CA HIS A 163 9.71 -20.59 16.18
C HIS A 163 9.58 -22.08 15.80
N ASP A 164 9.32 -22.92 16.81
CA ASP A 164 8.77 -24.27 16.66
C ASP A 164 7.45 -24.26 17.41
N CYS A 165 6.35 -23.87 16.72
CA CYS A 165 5.10 -23.58 17.40
C CYS A 165 4.51 -24.82 18.08
N GLY A 166 4.69 -26.02 17.51
CA GLY A 166 4.22 -27.28 18.08
C GLY A 166 2.70 -27.37 18.23
N LEU A 167 1.95 -26.46 17.60
CA LEU A 167 0.48 -26.40 17.63
C LEU A 167 -0.17 -27.21 16.50
N THR A 168 0.58 -27.48 15.43
CA THR A 168 0.10 -28.13 14.21
C THR A 168 1.12 -29.18 13.74
N ASP A 169 0.70 -30.15 12.93
CA ASP A 169 1.54 -31.31 12.57
C ASP A 169 2.76 -30.94 11.71
N ASN A 170 2.73 -29.79 11.03
CA ASN A 170 3.79 -29.27 10.17
C ASN A 170 4.26 -27.86 10.58
N ASN A 171 3.91 -27.39 11.79
CA ASN A 171 4.20 -26.03 12.27
C ASN A 171 3.60 -24.87 11.45
N ASP A 172 2.77 -25.13 10.43
CA ASP A 172 2.01 -24.10 9.72
C ASP A 172 0.86 -23.53 10.52
N ILE A 173 0.39 -22.35 10.10
CA ILE A 173 -0.90 -21.79 10.49
C ILE A 173 -2.05 -22.59 9.85
N HIS A 174 -2.91 -23.21 10.66
CA HIS A 174 -4.14 -23.86 10.20
C HIS A 174 -5.42 -23.11 10.58
N ASP A 175 -5.40 -22.37 11.70
CA ASP A 175 -6.51 -21.52 12.14
C ASP A 175 -6.08 -20.05 12.23
N PHE A 176 -6.47 -19.24 11.24
CA PHE A 176 -6.20 -17.80 11.19
C PHE A 176 -6.96 -16.97 12.26
N ASN A 177 -7.86 -17.60 13.03
CA ASN A 177 -8.50 -16.97 14.20
C ASN A 177 -7.76 -17.27 15.51
N ASP A 178 -6.79 -18.19 15.50
CA ASP A 178 -5.96 -18.50 16.65
C ASP A 178 -4.72 -17.61 16.62
N ARG A 179 -4.67 -16.63 17.53
CA ARG A 179 -3.55 -15.68 17.62
C ARG A 179 -2.21 -16.38 17.84
N GLU A 180 -2.18 -17.46 18.63
CA GLU A 180 -0.92 -18.14 18.95
C GLU A 180 -0.36 -18.82 17.70
N GLN A 181 -1.23 -19.41 16.87
CA GLN A 181 -0.82 -19.92 15.57
C GLN A 181 -0.39 -18.78 14.63
N VAL A 182 -1.21 -17.75 14.47
CA VAL A 182 -0.94 -16.65 13.53
C VAL A 182 0.40 -15.96 13.79
N GLU A 183 0.80 -15.83 15.05
CA GLU A 183 2.01 -15.08 15.47
C GLU A 183 3.26 -15.95 15.67
N ASN A 184 3.16 -17.28 15.68
CA ASN A 184 4.31 -18.14 15.98
C ASN A 184 4.42 -19.40 15.10
N CYS A 185 3.40 -19.74 14.31
CA CYS A 185 3.46 -20.82 13.34
C CYS A 185 3.80 -20.26 11.94
N GLU A 186 4.28 -21.12 11.06
CA GLU A 186 4.74 -20.78 9.73
C GLU A 186 3.59 -20.32 8.82
N LEU A 187 3.81 -19.22 8.12
CA LEU A 187 2.91 -18.73 7.08
C LEU A 187 3.29 -19.41 5.77
N VAL A 188 2.50 -20.41 5.35
CA VAL A 188 2.70 -21.17 4.09
C VAL A 188 4.12 -21.75 3.98
N ASP A 189 4.52 -22.49 5.01
CA ASP A 189 5.82 -23.14 5.18
C ASP A 189 7.01 -22.15 5.27
N LEU A 190 6.81 -20.83 5.35
CA LEU A 190 7.91 -19.88 5.51
C LEU A 190 8.45 -19.93 6.95
N ALA A 191 9.76 -20.20 7.08
CA ALA A 191 10.42 -20.34 8.37
C ALA A 191 10.29 -19.06 9.21
N ASP A 192 9.53 -19.16 10.30
CA ASP A 192 9.05 -18.05 11.12
C ASP A 192 10.07 -17.64 12.19
N LEU A 193 10.50 -16.37 12.19
CA LEU A 193 11.53 -15.89 13.09
C LEU A 193 10.99 -15.69 14.51
N ASP A 194 11.75 -16.08 15.52
CA ASP A 194 11.45 -15.74 16.92
C ASP A 194 11.78 -14.26 17.18
N THR A 195 10.83 -13.37 16.87
CA THR A 195 11.02 -11.92 17.01
C THR A 195 11.19 -11.44 18.45
N ALA A 196 10.82 -12.26 19.43
CA ALA A 196 11.04 -11.99 20.85
C ALA A 196 12.51 -12.24 21.27
N SER A 197 13.25 -13.06 20.51
CA SER A 197 14.67 -13.33 20.74
C SER A 197 15.50 -12.05 20.64
N PRO A 198 16.34 -11.73 21.65
CA PRO A 198 17.22 -10.57 21.58
C PRO A 198 18.17 -10.60 20.38
N LYS A 199 18.59 -11.79 19.93
CA LYS A 199 19.48 -11.91 18.77
C LYS A 199 18.74 -11.54 17.48
N VAL A 200 17.55 -12.08 17.27
CA VAL A 200 16.72 -11.79 16.09
C VAL A 200 16.34 -10.32 16.07
N ARG A 201 15.82 -9.79 17.20
CA ARG A 201 15.47 -8.38 17.31
C ARG A 201 16.61 -7.43 16.98
N SER A 202 17.80 -7.63 17.57
CA SER A 202 18.96 -6.77 17.27
C SER A 202 19.44 -6.92 15.81
N THR A 203 19.27 -8.08 15.20
CA THR A 203 19.63 -8.31 13.79
C THR A 203 18.69 -7.54 12.87
N LEU A 204 17.37 -7.64 13.10
CA LEU A 204 16.35 -6.90 12.36
C LEU A 204 16.49 -5.38 12.55
N ALA A 205 16.71 -4.94 13.80
CA ALA A 205 16.93 -3.53 14.10
C ALA A 205 18.18 -2.97 13.38
N ALA A 206 19.27 -3.75 13.30
CA ALA A 206 20.47 -3.36 12.57
C ALA A 206 20.21 -3.23 11.06
N TYR A 207 19.39 -4.10 10.46
CA TYR A 207 18.96 -3.98 9.08
C TYR A 207 18.16 -2.69 8.84
N LEU A 208 17.19 -2.39 9.68
CA LEU A 208 16.39 -1.17 9.56
C LEU A 208 17.25 0.09 9.77
N ALA A 209 18.18 0.09 10.73
CA ALA A 209 19.12 1.18 10.96
C ALA A 209 20.05 1.41 9.76
N ASP A 210 20.45 0.35 9.06
CA ASP A 210 21.24 0.44 7.83
C ASP A 210 20.46 1.09 6.68
N LEU A 211 19.18 0.73 6.50
CA LEU A 211 18.28 1.40 5.55
C LEU A 211 18.11 2.88 5.89
N GLN A 212 17.90 3.22 7.17
CA GLN A 212 17.79 4.61 7.63
C GLN A 212 19.08 5.39 7.34
N ALA A 213 20.24 4.78 7.57
CA ALA A 213 21.54 5.40 7.31
C ALA A 213 21.79 5.69 5.81
N LEU A 214 21.14 4.94 4.92
CA LEU A 214 21.16 5.18 3.47
C LEU A 214 20.19 6.30 3.04
N GLY A 215 19.32 6.79 3.92
CA GLY A 215 18.35 7.86 3.66
C GLY A 215 16.92 7.37 3.39
N VAL A 216 16.61 6.09 3.64
CA VAL A 216 15.24 5.59 3.58
C VAL A 216 14.41 6.28 4.67
N LYS A 217 13.21 6.73 4.33
CA LYS A 217 12.33 7.51 5.23
C LYS A 217 11.00 6.83 5.53
N ALA A 218 10.72 5.70 4.89
CA ALA A 218 9.52 4.93 5.19
C ALA A 218 9.73 3.42 5.11
N LEU A 219 8.93 2.67 5.87
CA LEU A 219 8.86 1.21 5.83
C LEU A 219 7.42 0.78 5.54
N ARG A 220 7.26 -0.19 4.63
CA ARG A 220 6.12 -1.10 4.59
C ARG A 220 6.59 -2.39 5.22
N VAL A 221 6.09 -2.73 6.41
CA VAL A 221 6.42 -3.97 7.10
C VAL A 221 5.53 -5.09 6.56
N ASP A 222 6.14 -6.06 5.88
CA ASP A 222 5.49 -7.25 5.34
C ASP A 222 4.96 -8.14 6.46
N ALA A 223 3.83 -8.81 6.20
CA ALA A 223 3.27 -9.84 7.07
C ALA A 223 3.20 -9.43 8.55
N ALA A 224 2.99 -8.14 8.85
CA ALA A 224 3.06 -7.64 10.23
C ALA A 224 2.05 -8.32 11.15
N ARG A 225 0.91 -8.76 10.61
CA ARG A 225 -0.09 -9.59 11.31
C ARG A 225 0.51 -10.83 11.97
N HIS A 226 1.56 -11.39 11.38
CA HIS A 226 2.21 -12.64 11.77
C HIS A 226 3.34 -12.44 12.79
N MET A 227 3.64 -11.20 13.16
CA MET A 227 4.50 -10.88 14.31
C MET A 227 3.66 -10.39 15.47
N ALA A 228 4.09 -10.69 16.70
CA ALA A 228 3.56 -10.03 17.88
C ALA A 228 3.79 -8.50 17.78
N ALA A 229 2.75 -7.71 18.04
CA ALA A 229 2.82 -6.25 17.88
C ALA A 229 3.84 -5.61 18.83
N GLU A 230 4.00 -6.20 20.01
CA GLU A 230 4.98 -5.79 21.01
C GLU A 230 6.44 -6.02 20.53
N ASP A 231 6.69 -7.11 19.82
CA ASP A 231 8.02 -7.42 19.28
C ASP A 231 8.34 -6.50 18.10
N LEU A 232 7.36 -6.26 17.21
CA LEU A 232 7.51 -5.32 16.12
C LEU A 232 7.80 -3.90 16.64
N LEU A 233 7.08 -3.45 17.67
CA LEU A 233 7.39 -2.17 18.33
C LEU A 233 8.83 -2.15 18.85
N ALA A 234 9.26 -3.20 19.53
CA ALA A 234 10.61 -3.30 20.08
C ALA A 234 11.70 -3.30 18.99
N ILE A 235 11.45 -3.89 17.82
CA ILE A 235 12.35 -3.85 16.65
C ILE A 235 12.48 -2.40 16.15
N ILE A 236 11.35 -1.70 15.95
CA ILE A 236 11.31 -0.32 15.47
C ILE A 236 12.01 0.64 16.45
N GLU A 237 11.76 0.48 17.75
CA GLU A 237 12.40 1.28 18.80
C GLU A 237 13.91 1.01 18.90
N GLU A 238 14.35 -0.26 18.82
CA GLU A 238 15.77 -0.63 18.88
C GLU A 238 16.54 -0.15 17.64
N ALA A 239 15.87 -0.05 16.48
CA ALA A 239 16.42 0.54 15.27
C ALA A 239 16.58 2.07 15.35
N GLU A 240 16.01 2.71 16.37
CA GLU A 240 15.85 4.17 16.47
C GLU A 240 15.22 4.73 15.17
N TRP A 241 14.21 4.05 14.64
CA TRP A 241 13.59 4.42 13.37
C TRP A 241 12.74 5.70 13.53
N GLU A 242 13.05 6.72 12.73
CA GLU A 242 12.37 8.03 12.79
C GLU A 242 11.35 8.23 11.66
N GLY A 243 11.41 7.38 10.62
CA GLY A 243 10.60 7.50 9.42
C GLY A 243 9.15 7.00 9.56
N TYR A 244 8.38 7.13 8.47
CA TYR A 244 7.01 6.62 8.40
C TYR A 244 7.00 5.07 8.38
N VAL A 245 6.04 4.44 9.05
CA VAL A 245 5.90 2.99 9.13
C VAL A 245 4.45 2.67 8.80
N VAL A 246 4.25 1.77 7.86
CA VAL A 246 2.97 1.15 7.57
C VAL A 246 3.11 -0.36 7.65
N GLN A 247 2.16 -1.01 8.30
CA GLN A 247 2.22 -2.42 8.62
C GLN A 247 1.16 -3.17 7.82
N GLU A 248 1.55 -4.25 7.15
CA GLU A 248 0.58 -5.11 6.50
C GLU A 248 -0.21 -5.92 7.53
N VAL A 249 -1.46 -5.51 7.73
CA VAL A 249 -2.40 -6.22 8.59
C VAL A 249 -3.68 -6.43 7.80
N THR A 250 -3.95 -7.68 7.42
CA THR A 250 -5.05 -8.01 6.48
C THR A 250 -6.44 -7.93 7.11
N GLU A 251 -6.57 -7.73 8.42
CA GLU A 251 -7.85 -7.71 9.14
C GLU A 251 -7.93 -6.52 10.11
N SER A 252 -8.88 -5.62 9.86
CA SER A 252 -9.06 -4.37 10.62
C SER A 252 -9.34 -4.58 12.11
N ALA A 253 -10.02 -5.67 12.47
CA ALA A 253 -10.32 -6.03 13.87
C ALA A 253 -9.05 -6.21 14.73
N HIS A 254 -7.93 -6.57 14.10
CA HIS A 254 -6.64 -6.76 14.77
C HIS A 254 -5.67 -5.61 14.50
N ALA A 255 -5.92 -4.79 13.48
CA ALA A 255 -5.00 -3.74 13.05
C ALA A 255 -4.72 -2.66 14.12
N ARG A 256 -5.68 -2.35 15.00
CA ARG A 256 -5.50 -1.32 16.05
C ARG A 256 -4.36 -1.62 17.03
N ARG A 257 -3.98 -2.90 17.22
CA ARG A 257 -2.85 -3.26 18.13
C ARG A 257 -1.49 -2.83 17.58
N TYR A 258 -1.38 -2.59 16.28
CA TYR A 258 -0.16 -2.20 15.57
C TYR A 258 0.04 -0.68 15.49
N VAL A 259 -0.98 0.11 15.85
CA VAL A 259 -0.92 1.59 15.85
C VAL A 259 0.26 2.17 16.63
N PRO A 260 0.69 1.62 17.79
CA PRO A 260 1.88 2.11 18.48
C PRO A 260 3.15 2.13 17.62
N SER A 261 3.28 1.17 16.69
CA SER A 261 4.44 1.03 15.79
C SER A 261 4.28 1.76 14.46
N GLY A 262 3.08 2.29 14.16
CA GLY A 262 2.80 3.05 12.94
C GLY A 262 1.43 2.81 12.33
N ALA A 263 1.25 3.30 11.12
CA ALA A 263 0.03 3.09 10.34
C ALA A 263 -0.14 1.63 9.92
N VAL A 264 -1.30 1.29 9.39
CA VAL A 264 -1.64 -0.04 8.86
C VAL A 264 -2.20 0.06 7.45
N THR A 265 -2.03 -0.97 6.66
CA THR A 265 -2.71 -1.13 5.36
C THR A 265 -4.21 -1.36 5.58
N ASP A 266 -5.06 -0.55 4.97
CA ASP A 266 -6.51 -0.74 5.04
C ASP A 266 -7.01 -1.54 3.83
N PHE A 267 -7.07 -2.86 3.98
CA PHE A 267 -7.57 -3.76 2.94
C PHE A 267 -9.08 -3.63 2.73
N ASP A 268 -9.83 -3.37 3.81
CA ASP A 268 -11.29 -3.23 3.75
C ASP A 268 -11.68 -2.06 2.85
N PHE A 269 -10.90 -0.98 2.87
CA PHE A 269 -11.05 0.14 1.94
C PHE A 269 -11.00 -0.32 0.48
N GLY A 270 -9.98 -1.09 0.09
CA GLY A 270 -9.80 -1.55 -1.30
C GLY A 270 -10.95 -2.44 -1.76
N PHE A 271 -11.38 -3.39 -0.93
CA PHE A 271 -12.52 -4.26 -1.21
C PHE A 271 -13.83 -3.46 -1.32
N ALA A 272 -14.07 -2.55 -0.37
CA ALA A 272 -15.31 -1.80 -0.31
C ALA A 272 -15.41 -0.77 -1.45
N LEU A 273 -14.32 -0.07 -1.78
CA LEU A 273 -14.24 0.80 -2.94
C LEU A 273 -14.48 0.02 -4.24
N SER A 274 -13.83 -1.13 -4.39
CA SER A 274 -14.00 -1.99 -5.57
C SER A 274 -15.44 -2.48 -5.73
N ARG A 275 -16.09 -2.89 -4.64
CA ARG A 275 -17.53 -3.24 -4.63
C ARG A 275 -18.40 -2.04 -4.95
N GLY A 276 -18.09 -0.88 -4.36
CA GLY A 276 -18.83 0.36 -4.59
C GLY A 276 -18.83 0.77 -6.07
N ILE A 277 -17.65 0.78 -6.68
CA ILE A 277 -17.47 1.12 -8.09
C ILE A 277 -18.11 0.08 -9.02
N ARG A 278 -18.27 -1.18 -8.61
CA ARG A 278 -18.98 -2.19 -9.41
C ARG A 278 -20.50 -2.07 -9.32
N ASP A 279 -21.02 -2.01 -8.10
CA ASP A 279 -22.40 -2.44 -7.84
C ASP A 279 -23.25 -1.43 -7.04
N LEU A 280 -22.63 -0.43 -6.40
CA LEU A 280 -23.34 0.52 -5.51
C LEU A 280 -23.49 1.91 -6.13
N SER A 281 -24.20 2.81 -5.44
CA SER A 281 -24.21 4.23 -5.81
C SER A 281 -22.84 4.85 -5.57
N LEU A 282 -22.34 5.66 -6.50
CA LEU A 282 -21.10 6.42 -6.29
C LEU A 282 -21.23 7.42 -5.14
N SER A 283 -22.44 7.91 -4.85
CA SER A 283 -22.65 8.78 -3.69
C SER A 283 -22.58 8.03 -2.37
N ASP A 284 -22.93 6.74 -2.31
CA ASP A 284 -22.83 5.92 -1.10
C ASP A 284 -21.35 5.74 -0.71
N ILE A 285 -20.46 5.52 -1.69
CA ILE A 285 -19.00 5.50 -1.49
C ILE A 285 -18.51 6.76 -0.75
N VAL A 286 -19.10 7.92 -1.07
CA VAL A 286 -18.68 9.23 -0.54
C VAL A 286 -19.43 9.61 0.75
N ARG A 287 -20.72 9.27 0.86
CA ARG A 287 -21.60 9.56 2.02
C ARG A 287 -21.38 8.61 3.16
N ASP A 288 -21.48 7.33 2.85
CA ASP A 288 -21.54 6.24 3.82
C ASP A 288 -20.17 5.92 4.35
N ARG A 289 -19.17 6.79 4.04
CA ARG A 289 -17.97 6.98 4.82
C ARG A 289 -17.53 5.59 5.28
N PHE A 290 -17.01 4.74 4.36
CA PHE A 290 -16.80 3.28 4.51
C PHE A 290 -16.41 2.79 5.93
N TRP A 291 -15.83 3.70 6.70
CA TRP A 291 -15.53 3.85 8.12
C TRP A 291 -16.65 3.82 9.21
N GLU A 292 -17.95 3.59 8.95
CA GLU A 292 -18.95 3.61 10.07
C GLU A 292 -18.93 2.37 11.00
N THR A 293 -18.20 1.29 10.68
CA THR A 293 -17.92 0.21 11.64
C THR A 293 -16.57 -0.45 11.36
N ASP A 294 -15.68 -0.47 12.35
CA ASP A 294 -14.41 -1.23 12.43
C ASP A 294 -13.21 -0.83 11.53
N ASN A 295 -13.31 0.16 10.65
CA ASN A 295 -12.13 0.63 9.89
C ASN A 295 -11.15 1.44 10.75
N MET A 296 -9.93 1.58 10.22
CA MET A 296 -8.89 2.36 10.85
C MET A 296 -9.17 3.86 10.75
N ASP A 297 -8.78 4.64 11.76
CA ASP A 297 -8.89 6.09 11.69
C ASP A 297 -7.95 6.61 10.58
N SER A 298 -8.39 7.61 9.82
CA SER A 298 -7.72 8.03 8.57
C SER A 298 -6.25 8.38 8.74
N GLU A 299 -5.82 8.85 9.90
CA GLU A 299 -4.41 9.19 10.16
C GLU A 299 -3.50 7.95 10.30
N TRP A 300 -4.10 6.79 10.62
CA TRP A 300 -3.42 5.51 10.83
C TRP A 300 -3.58 4.55 9.65
N ALA A 301 -4.17 4.98 8.54
CA ALA A 301 -4.50 4.12 7.40
C ALA A 301 -3.64 4.45 6.17
N LEU A 302 -3.08 3.42 5.53
CA LEU A 302 -2.64 3.48 4.13
C LEU A 302 -3.73 2.86 3.26
N SER A 303 -4.36 3.68 2.41
CA SER A 303 -5.48 3.29 1.56
C SER A 303 -5.00 2.97 0.13
N PHE A 304 -5.60 1.97 -0.51
CA PHE A 304 -5.27 1.58 -1.88
C PHE A 304 -6.46 0.86 -2.52
N VAL A 305 -6.55 0.89 -3.86
CA VAL A 305 -7.59 0.11 -4.58
C VAL A 305 -7.20 -1.38 -4.58
N ASP A 306 -5.95 -1.64 -4.96
CA ASP A 306 -5.31 -2.95 -5.04
C ASP A 306 -3.84 -2.86 -4.58
N ASN A 307 -3.26 -4.03 -4.33
CA ASN A 307 -1.82 -4.19 -4.08
C ASN A 307 -1.26 -5.30 -4.99
N HIS A 308 0.00 -5.68 -4.77
CA HIS A 308 0.64 -6.70 -5.58
C HIS A 308 0.01 -8.09 -5.38
N ASP A 309 -0.52 -8.43 -4.20
CA ASP A 309 -1.23 -9.71 -3.96
C ASP A 309 -2.66 -9.72 -4.50
N THR A 310 -3.49 -8.78 -4.07
CA THR A 310 -4.93 -8.76 -4.30
C THR A 310 -5.28 -8.64 -5.79
N GLN A 311 -4.43 -7.98 -6.59
CA GLN A 311 -4.61 -7.93 -8.04
C GLN A 311 -4.48 -9.30 -8.72
N ARG A 312 -3.83 -10.28 -8.07
CA ARG A 312 -3.64 -11.66 -8.53
C ARG A 312 -4.71 -12.61 -7.99
N HIS A 313 -5.22 -12.36 -6.78
CA HIS A 313 -6.15 -13.25 -6.07
C HIS A 313 -7.62 -12.82 -6.15
N GLY A 314 -7.90 -11.60 -6.60
CA GLY A 314 -9.26 -11.09 -6.85
C GLY A 314 -9.86 -10.31 -5.68
N GLY A 315 -11.17 -10.04 -5.77
CA GLY A 315 -11.92 -9.24 -4.79
C GLY A 315 -11.81 -7.72 -4.99
N VAL A 316 -10.66 -7.22 -5.44
CA VAL A 316 -10.44 -5.80 -5.77
C VAL A 316 -10.52 -5.53 -7.28
N LEU A 317 -10.70 -4.27 -7.68
CA LEU A 317 -10.48 -3.81 -9.05
C LEU A 317 -8.97 -3.68 -9.27
N SER A 318 -8.49 -4.02 -10.47
CA SER A 318 -7.10 -3.80 -10.90
C SER A 318 -7.09 -3.29 -12.34
N TYR A 319 -5.92 -3.00 -12.90
CA TYR A 319 -5.77 -2.54 -14.29
C TYR A 319 -6.45 -3.42 -15.35
N LYS A 320 -6.82 -4.67 -15.00
CA LYS A 320 -7.55 -5.61 -15.87
C LYS A 320 -9.05 -5.27 -16.01
N ASP A 321 -9.56 -4.28 -15.27
CA ASP A 321 -10.94 -3.80 -15.33
C ASP A 321 -11.00 -2.34 -15.82
N ASP A 322 -11.80 -2.07 -16.85
CA ASP A 322 -11.94 -0.73 -17.45
C ASP A 322 -12.43 0.34 -16.46
N ARG A 323 -13.00 -0.06 -15.31
CA ARG A 323 -13.45 0.85 -14.25
C ARG A 323 -12.35 1.24 -13.27
N TYR A 324 -11.20 0.58 -13.30
CA TYR A 324 -10.10 0.81 -12.37
C TYR A 324 -9.60 2.27 -12.33
N PRO A 325 -9.47 3.00 -13.46
CA PRO A 325 -9.15 4.43 -13.42
C PRO A 325 -10.12 5.23 -12.55
N LEU A 326 -11.43 4.94 -12.60
CA LEU A 326 -12.44 5.63 -11.79
C LEU A 326 -12.24 5.34 -10.29
N ALA A 327 -11.84 4.12 -9.94
CA ALA A 327 -11.53 3.74 -8.56
C ALA A 327 -10.28 4.47 -8.03
N VAL A 328 -9.21 4.54 -8.83
CA VAL A 328 -7.99 5.30 -8.46
C VAL A 328 -8.30 6.80 -8.32
N GLY A 329 -9.09 7.37 -9.24
CA GLY A 329 -9.54 8.76 -9.12
C GLY A 329 -10.34 9.01 -7.85
N MET A 330 -11.21 8.07 -7.45
CA MET A 330 -11.97 8.16 -6.20
C MET A 330 -11.05 8.06 -4.96
N LEU A 331 -10.10 7.11 -4.93
CA LEU A 331 -9.08 7.00 -3.88
C LEU A 331 -8.37 8.34 -3.63
N LEU A 332 -7.92 8.99 -4.71
CA LEU A 332 -7.18 10.25 -4.63
C LEU A 332 -8.08 11.46 -4.29
N ALA A 333 -9.39 11.36 -4.49
CA ALA A 333 -10.32 12.44 -4.25
C ALA A 333 -10.92 12.46 -2.83
N VAL A 334 -11.20 11.30 -2.23
CA VAL A 334 -11.97 11.22 -0.97
C VAL A 334 -11.18 11.67 0.26
N GLY A 335 -9.85 11.56 0.24
CA GLY A 335 -8.98 12.03 1.33
C GLY A 335 -9.02 11.18 2.59
N TYR A 336 -9.22 9.87 2.44
CA TYR A 336 -9.12 8.89 3.52
C TYR A 336 -7.79 8.14 3.43
N GLY A 337 -7.08 8.04 4.56
CA GLY A 337 -5.77 7.43 4.62
C GLY A 337 -4.70 8.21 3.84
N ARG A 338 -3.48 7.68 3.88
CA ARG A 338 -2.44 7.99 2.91
C ARG A 338 -2.67 7.12 1.66
N PRO A 339 -2.96 7.69 0.48
CA PRO A 339 -3.26 6.89 -0.69
C PRO A 339 -2.00 6.28 -1.31
N ARG A 340 -2.05 5.00 -1.67
CA ARG A 340 -1.05 4.31 -2.48
C ARG A 340 -1.64 3.88 -3.82
N VAL A 341 -0.95 4.23 -4.89
CA VAL A 341 -1.25 3.80 -6.26
C VAL A 341 -0.33 2.63 -6.63
N MET A 342 -0.90 1.55 -7.16
CA MET A 342 -0.12 0.43 -7.69
C MET A 342 0.50 0.81 -9.04
N SER A 343 1.74 0.37 -9.30
CA SER A 343 2.34 0.39 -10.64
C SER A 343 2.80 -1.02 -11.02
N SER A 344 2.04 -1.64 -11.91
CA SER A 344 2.11 -3.07 -12.20
C SER A 344 2.90 -3.38 -13.46
N TYR A 345 3.29 -4.65 -13.60
CA TYR A 345 3.57 -5.27 -14.89
C TYR A 345 2.40 -6.17 -15.31
N ARG A 346 2.32 -6.48 -16.61
CA ARG A 346 1.30 -7.36 -17.17
C ARG A 346 1.60 -8.80 -16.84
N PHE A 347 0.60 -9.53 -16.37
CA PHE A 347 0.73 -10.94 -16.02
C PHE A 347 -0.52 -11.72 -16.43
N ASP A 348 -0.33 -12.98 -16.80
CA ASP A 348 -1.38 -13.90 -17.23
C ASP A 348 -1.79 -14.87 -16.11
N PHE A 349 -0.89 -15.15 -15.16
CA PHE A 349 -1.13 -16.04 -14.01
C PHE A 349 -0.46 -15.54 -12.73
N GLY A 350 -0.89 -16.04 -11.57
CA GLY A 350 -0.55 -15.48 -10.26
C GLY A 350 0.94 -15.43 -9.94
N ASP A 351 1.68 -16.50 -10.24
CA ASP A 351 3.12 -16.62 -9.90
C ASP A 351 4.06 -15.92 -10.89
N GLN A 352 3.53 -15.39 -12.00
CA GLN A 352 4.37 -14.85 -13.06
C GLN A 352 5.25 -13.71 -12.55
N GLY A 353 6.57 -13.83 -12.72
CA GLY A 353 7.54 -12.77 -12.42
C GLY A 353 7.46 -11.58 -13.39
N PRO A 354 8.25 -10.51 -13.12
CA PRO A 354 8.32 -9.35 -14.01
C PRO A 354 8.93 -9.69 -15.38
N PRO A 355 8.74 -8.83 -16.40
CA PRO A 355 9.45 -8.97 -17.68
C PRO A 355 10.96 -9.08 -17.47
N ALA A 356 11.57 -10.10 -18.05
CA ALA A 356 12.98 -10.44 -17.86
C ALA A 356 13.67 -10.85 -19.16
N ASP A 357 14.99 -10.66 -19.23
CA ASP A 357 15.81 -11.12 -20.34
C ASP A 357 16.08 -12.64 -20.29
N ALA A 358 16.86 -13.14 -21.25
CA ALA A 358 17.21 -14.57 -21.33
C ALA A 358 18.09 -15.06 -20.17
N ASP A 359 18.73 -14.13 -19.44
CA ASP A 359 19.54 -14.38 -18.26
C ASP A 359 18.73 -14.10 -16.96
N GLU A 360 17.41 -13.94 -17.10
CA GLU A 360 16.42 -13.70 -16.03
C GLU A 360 16.58 -12.38 -15.26
N ASN A 361 17.33 -11.43 -15.82
CA ASN A 361 17.43 -10.08 -15.27
C ASN A 361 16.18 -9.29 -15.63
N ILE A 362 15.69 -8.46 -14.70
CA ILE A 362 14.53 -7.60 -14.93
C ILE A 362 14.84 -6.66 -16.10
N LEU A 363 13.93 -6.58 -17.07
CA LEU A 363 14.06 -5.64 -18.19
C LEU A 363 13.90 -4.20 -17.70
N ARG A 364 14.72 -3.31 -18.28
CA ARG A 364 14.60 -1.86 -18.08
C ARG A 364 13.21 -1.37 -18.44
N VAL A 365 12.70 -0.44 -17.65
CA VAL A 365 11.41 0.19 -17.92
C VAL A 365 11.57 1.31 -18.93
N ASN A 366 12.56 2.17 -18.73
CA ASN A 366 12.87 3.25 -19.66
C ASN A 366 13.72 2.71 -20.82
N GLY A 367 13.30 3.01 -22.05
CA GLY A 367 13.96 2.54 -23.28
C GLY A 367 14.96 3.55 -23.84
N ASP A 368 15.64 3.19 -24.92
CA ASP A 368 16.59 4.08 -25.63
C ASP A 368 15.92 5.36 -26.17
N ASP A 369 14.60 5.33 -26.39
CA ASP A 369 13.79 6.47 -26.84
C ASP A 369 13.30 7.37 -25.68
N GLY A 370 13.73 7.08 -24.45
CA GLY A 370 13.42 7.84 -23.23
C GLY A 370 12.40 7.17 -22.31
N ILE A 371 11.74 8.00 -21.51
CA ILE A 371 10.76 7.59 -20.49
C ILE A 371 9.56 6.91 -21.17
N GLY A 372 9.41 5.61 -20.93
CA GLY A 372 8.36 4.78 -21.51
C GLY A 372 8.01 3.62 -20.59
N CYS A 373 6.89 2.94 -20.85
CA CYS A 373 6.47 1.75 -20.09
C CYS A 373 6.46 0.47 -20.93
N GLY A 374 6.67 0.60 -22.24
CA GLY A 374 6.50 -0.49 -23.18
C GLY A 374 5.09 -1.09 -23.12
N ASP A 375 4.94 -2.29 -23.69
CA ASP A 375 3.67 -3.02 -23.70
C ASP A 375 3.51 -3.94 -22.46
N GLU A 376 4.63 -4.32 -21.85
CA GLU A 376 4.68 -5.30 -20.75
C GLU A 376 4.51 -4.67 -19.36
N ARG A 377 4.71 -3.35 -19.21
CA ARG A 377 4.38 -2.62 -17.97
C ARG A 377 3.06 -1.88 -18.12
N VAL A 378 2.35 -1.74 -17.01
CA VAL A 378 1.05 -1.06 -16.96
C VAL A 378 1.22 0.43 -16.65
N CYS A 379 2.09 0.75 -15.69
CA CYS A 379 2.40 2.12 -15.26
C CYS A 379 1.17 2.97 -14.98
N GLU A 380 0.28 2.48 -14.12
CA GLU A 380 -0.96 3.15 -13.74
C GLU A 380 -0.68 4.56 -13.21
N HIS A 381 0.45 4.74 -12.52
CA HIS A 381 0.91 6.03 -12.00
C HIS A 381 1.21 7.08 -13.08
N ARG A 382 1.52 6.66 -14.33
CA ARG A 382 1.75 7.56 -15.46
C ARG A 382 0.48 7.89 -16.24
N TRP A 383 -0.65 7.27 -15.92
CA TRP A 383 -1.89 7.58 -16.64
C TRP A 383 -2.25 9.06 -16.43
N PRO A 384 -2.59 9.82 -17.49
CA PRO A 384 -2.80 11.26 -17.37
C PRO A 384 -3.78 11.66 -16.27
N MET A 385 -4.85 10.89 -16.10
CA MET A 385 -5.82 11.08 -15.03
C MET A 385 -5.19 10.90 -13.64
N VAL A 386 -4.36 9.87 -13.45
CA VAL A 386 -3.72 9.60 -12.15
C VAL A 386 -2.72 10.69 -11.81
N LEU A 387 -1.88 11.11 -12.77
CA LEU A 387 -0.95 12.23 -12.60
C LEU A 387 -1.69 13.52 -12.18
N GLY A 388 -2.78 13.85 -12.86
CA GLY A 388 -3.59 15.01 -12.51
C GLY A 388 -4.26 14.89 -11.13
N MET A 389 -4.73 13.69 -10.77
CA MET A 389 -5.37 13.43 -9.49
C MET A 389 -4.39 13.40 -8.31
N VAL A 390 -3.10 13.10 -8.53
CA VAL A 390 -2.04 13.30 -7.54
C VAL A 390 -1.90 14.79 -7.20
N GLY A 391 -1.89 15.66 -8.21
CA GLY A 391 -1.93 17.11 -8.02
C GLY A 391 -3.20 17.60 -7.32
N PHE A 392 -4.35 16.99 -7.62
CA PHE A 392 -5.60 17.25 -6.92
C PHE A 392 -5.52 16.88 -5.43
N GLU A 393 -5.02 15.68 -5.09
CA GLU A 393 -4.81 15.25 -3.71
C GLU A 393 -3.92 16.24 -2.97
N ALA A 394 -2.76 16.58 -3.52
CA ALA A 394 -1.82 17.53 -2.92
C ALA A 394 -2.46 18.92 -2.69
N ALA A 395 -3.26 19.41 -3.64
CA ALA A 395 -3.92 20.71 -3.51
C ALA A 395 -5.08 20.72 -2.50
N THR A 396 -5.64 19.56 -2.17
CA THR A 396 -6.86 19.41 -1.36
C THR A 396 -6.65 18.66 -0.05
N ARG A 397 -5.41 18.27 0.25
CA ARG A 397 -5.03 17.56 1.48
C ARG A 397 -5.53 18.26 2.74
N GLY A 398 -5.97 17.46 3.71
CA GLY A 398 -6.54 17.94 4.97
C GLY A 398 -7.90 18.63 4.85
N GLN A 399 -8.50 18.74 3.66
CA GLN A 399 -9.86 19.28 3.51
C GLN A 399 -10.92 18.17 3.65
N ASP A 400 -12.06 18.49 4.25
CA ASP A 400 -13.20 17.56 4.26
C ASP A 400 -13.88 17.47 2.89
N VAL A 401 -14.53 16.34 2.63
CA VAL A 401 -15.53 16.24 1.57
C VAL A 401 -16.73 17.11 1.95
N MET A 402 -17.08 18.05 1.08
CA MET A 402 -18.17 19.00 1.25
C MET A 402 -19.03 19.10 -0.01
N ARG A 403 -20.24 19.64 0.14
CA ARG A 403 -21.15 19.97 -0.98
C ARG A 403 -21.37 18.78 -1.92
N LEU A 404 -21.73 17.62 -1.39
CA LEU A 404 -22.02 16.45 -2.20
C LEU A 404 -23.30 16.65 -3.04
N GLN A 405 -23.23 16.35 -4.33
CA GLN A 405 -24.35 16.31 -5.26
C GLN A 405 -24.44 14.95 -5.94
N GLU A 406 -25.64 14.41 -5.98
CA GLU A 406 -25.94 13.13 -6.64
C GLU A 406 -26.51 13.35 -8.04
N GLY A 407 -26.14 12.48 -8.97
CA GLY A 407 -26.70 12.43 -10.32
C GLY A 407 -27.37 11.09 -10.63
N GLY A 408 -27.96 10.43 -9.62
CA GLY A 408 -28.35 9.02 -9.66
C GLY A 408 -27.24 8.11 -9.12
N ALA A 409 -27.37 6.79 -9.32
CA ALA A 409 -26.42 5.82 -8.78
C ALA A 409 -25.02 5.90 -9.41
N ASP A 410 -24.92 6.33 -10.67
CA ASP A 410 -23.66 6.29 -11.42
C ASP A 410 -22.89 7.62 -11.43
N ARG A 411 -23.36 8.64 -10.70
CA ARG A 411 -22.85 10.01 -10.82
C ARG A 411 -22.80 10.71 -9.48
N VAL A 412 -21.66 11.29 -9.17
CA VAL A 412 -21.45 12.06 -7.94
C VAL A 412 -20.51 13.23 -8.20
N ALA A 413 -20.79 14.37 -7.60
CA ALA A 413 -19.89 15.51 -7.57
C ALA A 413 -19.73 16.00 -6.13
N PHE A 414 -18.54 16.46 -5.77
CA PHE A 414 -18.28 17.04 -4.45
C PHE A 414 -17.09 17.99 -4.50
N THR A 415 -16.89 18.67 -3.38
CA THR A 415 -15.74 19.55 -3.15
C THR A 415 -14.87 18.98 -2.04
N ARG A 416 -13.59 19.31 -2.08
CA ARG A 416 -12.68 19.17 -0.94
C ARG A 416 -12.43 20.56 -0.37
N GLY A 417 -13.19 20.89 0.69
CA GLY A 417 -13.28 22.24 1.22
C GLY A 417 -13.60 23.27 0.13
N ASP A 418 -12.85 24.37 0.13
CA ASP A 418 -12.87 25.39 -0.93
C ASP A 418 -11.61 25.32 -1.81
N ARG A 419 -10.97 24.15 -1.90
CA ARG A 419 -9.68 23.96 -2.58
C ARG A 419 -9.75 23.14 -3.86
N GLY A 420 -10.76 22.28 -4.00
CA GLY A 420 -10.96 21.50 -5.21
C GLY A 420 -12.40 21.03 -5.39
N TRP A 421 -12.75 20.75 -6.63
CA TRP A 421 -14.02 20.19 -7.05
C TRP A 421 -13.78 19.02 -8.00
N VAL A 422 -14.55 17.95 -7.84
CA VAL A 422 -14.47 16.75 -8.67
C VAL A 422 -15.86 16.21 -8.95
N ALA A 423 -16.05 15.65 -10.14
CA ALA A 423 -17.26 14.95 -10.52
C ALA A 423 -16.93 13.65 -11.27
N PHE A 424 -17.58 12.55 -10.86
CA PHE A 424 -17.43 11.21 -11.40
C PHE A 424 -18.69 10.79 -12.14
N ASN A 425 -18.52 10.07 -13.25
CA ASN A 425 -19.60 9.52 -14.05
C ASN A 425 -19.24 8.10 -14.52
N ARG A 426 -19.82 7.07 -13.89
CA ARG A 426 -19.68 5.67 -14.30
C ARG A 426 -20.61 5.29 -15.46
N SER A 427 -21.60 6.13 -15.79
CA SER A 427 -22.58 5.80 -16.83
C SER A 427 -22.01 5.89 -18.24
N ALA A 428 -22.68 5.26 -19.20
CA ALA A 428 -22.34 5.32 -20.62
C ALA A 428 -22.72 6.65 -21.31
N GLU A 429 -23.44 7.53 -20.61
CA GLU A 429 -23.91 8.81 -21.14
C GLU A 429 -23.20 9.99 -20.45
N PRO A 430 -22.89 11.08 -21.16
CA PRO A 430 -22.31 12.27 -20.53
C PRO A 430 -23.24 12.84 -19.47
N TRP A 431 -22.67 13.50 -18.47
CA TRP A 431 -23.42 14.16 -17.40
C TRP A 431 -23.17 15.65 -17.40
N GLU A 432 -24.23 16.41 -17.70
CA GLU A 432 -24.25 17.86 -17.48
C GLU A 432 -24.44 18.16 -16.00
N VAL A 433 -23.40 18.68 -15.36
CA VAL A 433 -23.40 19.02 -13.94
C VAL A 433 -23.29 20.53 -13.75
N VAL A 434 -24.21 21.07 -12.95
CA VAL A 434 -24.11 22.42 -12.38
C VAL A 434 -23.95 22.26 -10.87
N HIS A 435 -22.87 22.79 -10.31
CA HIS A 435 -22.45 22.48 -8.94
C HIS A 435 -21.87 23.70 -8.23
N GLN A 436 -22.18 23.87 -6.94
CA GLN A 436 -21.57 24.90 -6.11
C GLN A 436 -20.21 24.42 -5.59
N THR A 437 -19.14 25.15 -5.88
CA THR A 437 -17.78 24.72 -5.56
C THR A 437 -17.12 25.46 -4.41
N GLY A 438 -17.48 26.74 -4.20
CA GLY A 438 -16.74 27.62 -3.29
C GLY A 438 -15.38 28.08 -3.83
N LEU A 439 -14.94 27.59 -4.99
CA LEU A 439 -13.70 28.01 -5.63
C LEU A 439 -13.77 29.47 -6.11
N PRO A 440 -12.64 30.18 -6.14
CA PRO A 440 -12.56 31.51 -6.76
C PRO A 440 -13.03 31.50 -8.21
N GLY A 441 -13.75 32.55 -8.61
CA GLY A 441 -14.26 32.68 -9.97
C GLY A 441 -13.15 32.93 -10.99
N THR A 442 -12.79 31.89 -11.75
CA THR A 442 -11.79 31.93 -12.83
C THR A 442 -11.96 30.68 -13.71
N ARG A 443 -11.04 30.47 -14.65
CA ARG A 443 -10.93 29.26 -15.44
C ARG A 443 -9.87 28.35 -14.83
N TYR A 444 -10.19 27.07 -14.69
CA TYR A 444 -9.30 26.03 -14.20
C TYR A 444 -9.09 24.97 -15.27
N CYS A 445 -7.93 24.32 -15.26
CA CYS A 445 -7.67 23.15 -16.10
C CYS A 445 -8.35 21.92 -15.52
N ASP A 446 -8.95 21.11 -16.38
CA ASP A 446 -9.43 19.78 -16.00
C ASP A 446 -8.23 18.83 -15.87
N VAL A 447 -7.72 18.69 -14.65
CA VAL A 447 -6.49 17.94 -14.41
C VAL A 447 -6.66 16.45 -14.66
N ALA A 448 -7.89 15.92 -14.60
CA ALA A 448 -8.17 14.52 -14.94
C ALA A 448 -7.95 14.23 -16.43
N GLN A 449 -7.93 15.26 -17.28
CA GLN A 449 -7.76 15.15 -18.74
C GLN A 449 -6.40 15.69 -19.22
N GLY A 450 -5.68 16.44 -18.38
CA GLY A 450 -4.32 16.88 -18.66
C GLY A 450 -3.89 18.10 -17.84
N PRO A 451 -2.58 18.36 -17.74
CA PRO A 451 -2.04 19.42 -16.89
C PRO A 451 -2.26 20.83 -17.47
N PRO A 452 -2.05 21.88 -16.65
CA PRO A 452 -1.81 23.23 -17.15
C PRO A 452 -0.62 23.29 -18.12
N THR A 453 -0.67 24.18 -19.11
CA THR A 453 0.38 24.35 -20.11
C THR A 453 0.65 25.83 -20.40
N ASP A 454 1.82 26.12 -20.96
CA ASP A 454 2.20 27.47 -21.41
C ASP A 454 1.66 27.83 -22.82
N THR A 455 0.82 26.97 -23.42
CA THR A 455 0.27 27.15 -24.77
C THR A 455 -1.08 27.87 -24.76
N ASP A 456 -1.54 28.38 -25.91
CA ASP A 456 -2.84 29.05 -26.04
C ASP A 456 -4.00 28.20 -25.47
N GLY A 457 -4.69 28.74 -24.47
CA GLY A 457 -5.78 28.06 -23.74
C GLY A 457 -5.37 27.51 -22.37
N GLY A 458 -4.07 27.45 -22.08
CA GLY A 458 -3.49 27.20 -20.75
C GLY A 458 -3.66 25.80 -20.17
N CYS A 459 -4.32 24.87 -20.87
CA CYS A 459 -4.67 23.54 -20.36
C CYS A 459 -4.62 22.47 -21.46
N ALA A 460 -3.94 21.35 -21.21
CA ALA A 460 -3.89 20.22 -22.14
C ALA A 460 -5.22 19.45 -22.21
N GLY A 461 -5.91 19.30 -21.06
CA GLY A 461 -7.16 18.53 -20.92
C GLY A 461 -8.46 19.30 -21.16
N GLY A 462 -8.36 20.56 -21.58
CA GLY A 462 -9.49 21.49 -21.57
C GLY A 462 -9.65 22.19 -20.23
N SER A 463 -10.70 23.02 -20.12
CA SER A 463 -10.86 23.94 -18.99
C SER A 463 -12.30 24.03 -18.52
N VAL A 464 -12.48 24.18 -17.22
CA VAL A 464 -13.78 24.41 -16.58
C VAL A 464 -13.82 25.83 -16.03
N ARG A 465 -14.94 26.52 -16.24
CA ARG A 465 -15.14 27.89 -15.73
C ARG A 465 -15.94 27.85 -14.43
N VAL A 466 -15.46 28.59 -13.44
CA VAL A 466 -16.17 28.88 -12.19
C VAL A 466 -16.69 30.31 -12.24
N ASP A 467 -17.99 30.49 -12.17
CA ASP A 467 -18.63 31.80 -12.11
C ASP A 467 -19.48 31.92 -10.84
N ALA A 468 -19.19 32.93 -10.02
CA ALA A 468 -19.85 33.14 -8.71
C ALA A 468 -19.85 31.88 -7.82
N GLY A 469 -18.76 31.10 -7.85
CA GLY A 469 -18.59 29.85 -7.11
C GLY A 469 -19.20 28.62 -7.80
N MET A 470 -19.98 28.79 -8.86
CA MET A 470 -20.67 27.69 -9.55
C MET A 470 -19.83 27.18 -10.73
N VAL A 471 -19.78 25.86 -10.88
CA VAL A 471 -19.29 25.17 -12.08
C VAL A 471 -20.47 24.76 -12.96
N SER A 472 -20.28 24.82 -14.28
CA SER A 472 -21.07 24.10 -15.27
C SER A 472 -20.12 23.29 -16.14
N ALA A 473 -20.22 21.96 -16.11
CA ALA A 473 -19.32 21.06 -16.82
C ALA A 473 -20.05 19.84 -17.39
N THR A 474 -19.48 19.25 -18.44
CA THR A 474 -19.89 17.95 -18.98
C THR A 474 -18.90 16.90 -18.52
N VAL A 475 -19.33 15.98 -17.65
CA VAL A 475 -18.50 14.85 -17.23
C VAL A 475 -18.60 13.73 -18.26
N PRO A 476 -17.48 13.23 -18.82
CA PRO A 476 -17.51 12.23 -19.89
C PRO A 476 -18.09 10.89 -19.39
N PRO A 477 -18.62 10.04 -20.29
CA PRO A 477 -18.95 8.66 -19.96
C PRO A 477 -17.76 7.90 -19.37
N GLY A 478 -17.99 7.13 -18.30
CA GLY A 478 -16.97 6.31 -17.65
C GLY A 478 -15.77 7.07 -17.06
N GLY A 479 -15.85 8.39 -16.88
CA GLY A 479 -14.72 9.23 -16.49
C GLY A 479 -15.03 10.22 -15.38
N LEU A 480 -14.11 11.17 -15.21
CA LEU A 480 -14.23 12.25 -14.24
C LEU A 480 -13.69 13.57 -14.78
N VAL A 481 -14.10 14.65 -14.11
CA VAL A 481 -13.57 16.01 -14.27
C VAL A 481 -13.10 16.47 -12.90
N ALA A 482 -11.91 17.04 -12.82
CA ALA A 482 -11.35 17.54 -11.56
C ALA A 482 -10.65 18.89 -11.75
N ILE A 483 -10.89 19.82 -10.83
CA ILE A 483 -10.22 21.12 -10.78
C ILE A 483 -9.81 21.47 -9.35
N HIS A 484 -8.70 22.20 -9.21
CA HIS A 484 -8.23 22.66 -7.90
C HIS A 484 -7.55 24.03 -7.98
N VAL A 485 -7.39 24.69 -6.84
CA VAL A 485 -6.90 26.08 -6.74
C VAL A 485 -5.52 26.34 -7.36
N ASN A 486 -4.70 25.29 -7.52
CA ASN A 486 -3.34 25.39 -8.09
C ASN A 486 -3.31 25.14 -9.61
N ALA A 487 -4.42 24.76 -10.24
CA ALA A 487 -4.51 24.48 -11.69
C ALA A 487 -5.37 25.53 -12.41
N GLN A 488 -5.04 26.80 -12.25
CA GLN A 488 -5.72 27.89 -12.97
C GLN A 488 -5.20 27.98 -14.40
N ALA A 489 -6.10 28.19 -15.36
CA ALA A 489 -5.73 28.48 -16.74
C ALA A 489 -5.26 29.93 -16.82
N ASN A 490 -4.03 30.15 -17.31
CA ASN A 490 -3.46 31.49 -17.51
C ASN A 490 -4.13 32.27 -18.65
#